data_AF-A0A6I9WI39-F1
#
_entry.id   AF-A0A6I9WI39-F1
#
_cell.length_a   1.000
_cell.length_b   1.000
_cell.length_c   1.000
_cell.angle_alpha   90.00
_cell.angle_beta   90.00
_cell.angle_gamma   90.00
#
_symmetry.space_group_name_H-M   'P 1'
#
loop_
_entity.id
_entity.type
_entity.pdbx_description
1 polymer ?
#
loop_
_entity_poly.entity_id
_entity_poly.type
_entity_poly.pdbx_seq_one_letter_code
_entity_poly.pdbx_strand_id
1 'polypeptide(L)'
;MEATCKAEGLYPQPTLNILVKNVTEKQSSKSTVTLRKDGLYNILSRVDFLDEELPEAAEFKCILDIPRTNYSIQKIIYYSG
;
A
#
# COMPACT_ATOMS: atom_id res chain seq x y z
N MET A 1 -15.49 -2.36 -2.84
CA MET A 1 -14.69 -2.19 -1.59
C MET A 1 -13.41 -1.36 -1.82
N GLU A 2 -12.84 -0.74 -0.78
CA GLU A 2 -11.57 0.01 -0.87
C GLU A 2 -10.53 -0.48 0.16
N ALA A 3 -9.27 -0.59 -0.25
CA ALA A 3 -8.14 -0.79 0.66
C ALA A 3 -7.15 0.40 0.58
N THR A 4 -6.78 0.92 1.74
CA THR A 4 -5.84 2.05 1.88
C THR A 4 -4.70 1.69 2.83
N CYS A 5 -3.46 1.95 2.40
CA CYS A 5 -2.26 1.88 3.23
C CYS A 5 -1.69 3.30 3.38
N LYS A 6 -1.25 3.67 4.59
CA LYS A 6 -0.71 5.00 4.89
C LYS A 6 0.49 4.92 5.82
N ALA A 7 1.49 5.74 5.58
CA ALA A 7 2.62 5.93 6.47
C ALA A 7 3.07 7.39 6.48
N GLU A 8 3.60 7.85 7.62
CA GLU A 8 3.96 9.25 7.86
C GLU A 8 5.35 9.37 8.50
N GLY A 9 6.00 10.51 8.29
CA GLY A 9 7.27 10.81 8.95
C GLY A 9 8.46 9.99 8.45
N LEU A 10 8.49 9.66 7.16
CA LEU A 10 9.48 8.78 6.56
C LEU A 10 10.64 9.57 5.94
N TYR A 11 11.83 9.02 6.00
CA TYR A 11 12.99 9.57 5.30
C TYR A 11 14.02 8.47 5.05
N PRO A 12 14.69 8.45 3.88
CA PRO A 12 14.45 9.23 2.66
C PRO A 12 13.14 8.85 1.93
N GLN A 13 12.94 9.33 0.70
CA GLN A 13 11.70 9.12 -0.07
C GLN A 13 11.30 7.62 -0.13
N PRO A 14 10.08 7.26 0.35
CA PRO A 14 9.62 5.87 0.42
C PRO A 14 8.85 5.44 -0.84
N THR A 15 8.55 4.14 -0.92
CA THR A 15 7.57 3.53 -1.82
C THR A 15 6.56 2.70 -1.03
N LEU A 16 5.32 2.65 -1.48
CA LEU A 16 4.23 1.93 -0.82
C LEU A 16 3.41 1.21 -1.88
N ASN A 17 3.26 -0.11 -1.74
CA ASN A 17 2.52 -0.95 -2.67
C ASN A 17 1.47 -1.76 -1.92
N ILE A 18 0.36 -2.06 -2.60
CA ILE A 18 -0.70 -2.95 -2.10
C ILE A 18 -0.72 -4.17 -3.00
N LEU A 19 -0.45 -5.34 -2.43
CA LEU A 19 -0.57 -6.63 -3.12
C LEU A 19 -1.80 -7.35 -2.61
N VAL A 20 -2.54 -7.98 -3.52
CA VAL A 20 -3.66 -8.86 -3.17
C VAL A 20 -3.34 -10.26 -3.63
N LYS A 21 -3.42 -11.21 -2.70
CA LYS A 21 -3.16 -12.61 -3.01
C LYS A 21 -4.21 -13.14 -4.00
N ASN A 22 -3.76 -13.88 -5.01
CA ASN A 22 -4.61 -14.50 -6.05
C ASN A 22 -5.34 -13.52 -7.00
N VAL A 23 -5.02 -12.23 -6.99
CA VAL A 23 -5.51 -11.26 -7.99
C VAL A 23 -4.35 -10.86 -8.90
N THR A 24 -4.38 -11.32 -10.14
CA THR A 24 -3.27 -11.17 -11.10
C THR A 24 -3.22 -9.74 -11.70
N GLU A 25 -2.26 -8.95 -11.23
CA GLU A 25 -1.44 -7.99 -12.00
C GLU A 25 -2.04 -6.73 -12.65
N LYS A 26 -3.32 -6.36 -12.51
CA LYS A 26 -3.83 -5.12 -13.16
C LYS A 26 -4.38 -4.00 -12.29
N GLN A 27 -4.14 -4.02 -10.99
CA GLN A 27 -4.48 -2.87 -10.17
C GLN A 27 -3.25 -2.03 -9.86
N SER A 28 -3.08 -0.96 -10.63
CA SER A 28 -2.11 0.08 -10.35
C SER A 28 -2.53 0.80 -9.07
N SER A 29 -2.07 0.30 -7.91
CA SER A 29 -2.27 0.98 -6.64
C SER A 29 -1.68 2.39 -6.76
N LYS A 30 -2.52 3.42 -6.66
CA LYS A 30 -2.08 4.79 -6.90
C LYS A 30 -1.47 5.33 -5.62
N SER A 31 -0.13 5.38 -5.60
CA SER A 31 0.61 5.91 -4.46
C SER A 31 0.84 7.41 -4.61
N THR A 32 0.47 8.17 -3.59
CA THR A 32 0.70 9.62 -3.49
C THR A 32 1.75 9.86 -2.42
N VAL A 33 2.87 10.48 -2.83
CA VAL A 33 3.96 10.86 -1.94
C VAL A 33 3.91 12.38 -1.72
N THR A 34 4.04 12.82 -0.47
CA THR A 34 4.02 14.24 -0.12
C THR A 34 5.22 14.57 0.77
N LEU A 35 6.02 15.56 0.37
CA LEU A 35 7.08 16.13 1.19
C LEU A 35 6.49 17.16 2.16
N ARG A 36 6.77 16.99 3.46
CA ARG A 36 6.35 17.88 4.53
C ARG A 36 7.35 19.03 4.72
N LYS A 37 6.90 20.07 5.43
CA LYS A 37 7.74 21.24 5.78
C LYS A 37 8.95 20.89 6.65
N ASP A 38 8.88 19.80 7.40
CA ASP A 38 9.98 19.26 8.23
C ASP A 38 10.99 18.40 7.45
N GLY A 39 10.82 18.27 6.14
CA GLY A 39 11.70 17.47 5.27
C GLY A 39 11.38 15.97 5.24
N LEU A 40 10.36 15.52 5.99
CA LEU A 40 9.92 14.12 5.98
C LEU A 40 8.86 13.87 4.92
N TYR A 41 8.70 12.61 4.51
CA TYR A 41 7.71 12.17 3.54
C TYR A 41 6.52 11.52 4.23
N ASN A 42 5.32 11.83 3.74
CA ASN A 42 4.12 11.03 3.95
C ASN A 42 3.82 10.29 2.65
N ILE A 43 3.26 9.08 2.76
CA ILE A 43 2.87 8.27 1.62
C ILE A 43 1.53 7.59 1.88
N LEU A 44 0.66 7.59 0.88
CA LEU A 44 -0.64 6.94 0.89
C LEU A 44 -0.81 6.17 -0.41
N SER A 45 -1.22 4.91 -0.31
CA SER A 45 -1.58 4.08 -1.46
C SER A 45 -3.02 3.62 -1.29
N ARG A 46 -3.79 3.69 -2.38
CA ARG A 46 -5.18 3.25 -2.42
C ARG A 46 -5.39 2.34 -3.62
N VAL A 47 -6.22 1.33 -3.42
CA VAL A 47 -6.76 0.48 -4.48
C VAL A 47 -8.25 0.27 -4.23
N ASP A 48 -9.03 0.43 -5.29
CA ASP A 48 -10.47 0.22 -5.30
C ASP A 48 -10.76 -1.12 -6.01
N PHE A 49 -11.64 -1.92 -5.41
CA PHE A 49 -12.08 -3.20 -5.95
C PHE A 49 -13.57 -3.15 -6.21
N LEU A 50 -13.98 -3.71 -7.35
CA LEU A 50 -15.37 -4.11 -7.52
C LEU A 50 -15.60 -5.36 -6.65
N ASP A 51 -16.79 -5.50 -6.07
CA ASP A 51 -17.06 -6.61 -5.15
C ASP A 51 -16.97 -7.98 -5.85
N GLU A 52 -17.21 -8.03 -7.17
CA GLU A 52 -17.03 -9.23 -8.01
C GLU A 52 -15.56 -9.61 -8.25
N GLU A 53 -14.62 -8.68 -8.03
CA GLU A 53 -13.18 -8.90 -8.21
C GLU A 53 -12.52 -9.52 -6.97
N LEU A 54 -13.21 -9.50 -5.82
CA LEU A 54 -12.69 -10.02 -4.57
C LEU A 54 -13.21 -11.43 -4.31
N PRO A 55 -12.33 -12.39 -3.99
CA PRO A 55 -12.75 -13.67 -3.45
C PRO A 55 -13.46 -13.51 -2.10
N GLU A 56 -14.25 -14.51 -1.71
CA GLU A 56 -14.96 -14.58 -0.41
C GLU A 56 -14.04 -14.27 0.78
N ALA A 57 -12.77 -14.70 0.68
CA ALA A 57 -11.71 -14.27 1.57
C ALA A 57 -10.50 -13.76 0.79
N ALA A 58 -10.06 -12.54 1.10
CA ALA A 58 -8.92 -11.88 0.45
C ALA A 58 -7.82 -11.51 1.46
N GLU A 59 -6.57 -11.63 1.03
CA GLU A 59 -5.39 -11.23 1.80
C GLU A 59 -4.74 -10.02 1.12
N PHE A 60 -4.75 -8.89 1.81
CA PHE A 60 -4.14 -7.64 1.39
C PHE A 60 -2.81 -7.46 2.10
N LYS A 61 -1.77 -7.12 1.34
CA LYS A 61 -0.42 -6.90 1.85
C LYS A 61 0.07 -5.52 1.45
N CYS A 62 0.17 -4.63 2.43
CA CYS A 62 0.87 -3.35 2.28
C CYS A 62 2.38 -3.60 2.40
N ILE A 63 3.17 -3.13 1.45
CA ILE A 63 4.64 -3.18 1.51
C ILE A 63 5.17 -1.76 1.46
N LEU A 64 5.80 -1.33 2.56
CA LEU A 64 6.51 -0.06 2.65
C LEU A 64 8.01 -0.33 2.52
N ASP A 65 8.64 0.29 1.54
CA ASP A 65 10.08 0.17 1.29
C ASP A 65 10.71 1.57 1.23
N ILE A 66 11.93 1.70 1.77
CA ILE A 66 12.71 2.93 1.67
C ILE A 66 14.00 2.59 0.88
N PRO A 67 14.00 2.73 -0.48
CA PRO A 67 15.00 2.09 -1.35
C PRO A 67 16.45 2.52 -1.13
N ARG A 68 16.67 3.70 -0.55
CA ARG A 68 18.02 4.21 -0.23
C ARG A 68 18.53 3.73 1.13
N THR A 69 17.84 2.78 1.74
CA THR A 69 18.13 2.16 3.02
C THR A 69 17.85 0.66 2.92
N ASN A 70 18.14 -0.07 4.00
CA ASN A 70 17.82 -1.49 4.09
C ASN A 70 16.48 -1.70 4.85
N TYR A 71 15.63 -0.68 4.89
CA TYR A 71 14.37 -0.69 5.64
C TYR A 71 13.21 -1.07 4.74
N SER A 72 12.55 -2.17 5.08
CA SER A 72 11.32 -2.63 4.46
C SER A 72 10.42 -3.25 5.53
N ILE A 73 9.13 -2.94 5.49
CA ILE A 73 8.14 -3.54 6.40
C ILE A 73 6.87 -3.88 5.62
N GLN A 74 6.22 -4.97 6.03
CA GLN A 74 4.97 -5.42 5.44
C GLN A 74 3.87 -5.50 6.49
N LYS A 75 2.64 -5.18 6.10
CA LYS A 75 1.44 -5.36 6.92
C LYS A 75 0.41 -6.16 6.14
N ILE A 76 -0.12 -7.20 6.75
CA ILE A 76 -1.14 -8.07 6.16
C ILE A 76 -2.49 -7.77 6.81
N ILE A 77 -3.53 -7.68 6.00
CA ILE A 77 -4.92 -7.45 6.41
C ILE A 77 -5.78 -8.50 5.70
N TYR A 78 -6.71 -9.10 6.43
CA TYR A 78 -7.64 -10.08 5.90
C TYR A 78 -9.02 -9.46 5.73
N TYR A 79 -9.66 -9.79 4.63
CA TYR A 79 -11.06 -9.47 4.36
C TYR A 79 -11.85 -10.75 4.22
N SER A 80 -13.07 -10.73 4.73
CA SER A 80 -14.07 -11.76 4.54
C SER A 80 -15.37 -11.06 4.16
N GLY A 81 -15.92 -11.41 3.00
CA GLY A 81 -17.16 -10.87 2.44
C GLY A 81 -18.41 -11.46 3.09
#